data_AF-A0A290HC77-F1
#
_entry.id   AF-A0A290HC77-F1
#
_cell.length_a   1.000
_cell.length_b   1.000
_cell.length_c   1.000
_cell.angle_alpha   90.00
_cell.angle_beta   90.00
_cell.angle_gamma   90.00
#
_symmetry.space_group_name_H-M   'P 1'
#
loop_
_entity.id
_entity.type
_entity.pdbx_description
1 polymer ?
#
loop_
_entity_poly.entity_id
_entity_poly.type
_entity_poly.pdbx_seq_one_letter_code
_entity_poly.pdbx_strand_id
1 'polypeptide(L)'
;MKPISSKQLLHFYARMPEPLQQEALEKTFERFYTLKSRNTEGLNRSMLYHQALLFVLENYYDTLTIGSVKKNSRELDSLNEKNKLQLKMFDKSKKRSPQKRSKLLDQYAPLIYQLKEENGQSYSQICHYLAKSKKLKVDRTYICKIYPKIKQKVEDLKAISLQENSIF
;
A
#
# COMPACT_ATOMS: atom_id res chain seq x y z
N MET A 1 -27.77 -1.36 21.00
CA MET A 1 -26.58 -1.27 20.13
C MET A 1 -26.24 0.21 19.95
N LYS A 2 -24.97 0.59 19.85
CA LYS A 2 -24.62 1.99 19.59
C LYS A 2 -25.02 2.34 18.15
N PRO A 3 -25.66 3.50 17.89
CA PRO A 3 -26.00 3.90 16.54
C PRO A 3 -24.71 4.07 15.72
N ILE A 4 -24.73 3.56 14.50
CA ILE A 4 -23.56 3.61 13.61
C ILE A 4 -23.50 4.97 12.95
N SER A 5 -22.30 5.53 12.91
CA SER A 5 -22.10 6.83 12.26
C SER A 5 -22.26 6.72 10.74
N SER A 6 -22.75 7.79 10.11
CA SER A 6 -22.85 7.90 8.65
C SER A 6 -21.52 7.59 7.95
N LYS A 7 -20.40 8.07 8.51
CA LYS A 7 -19.05 7.79 8.03
C LYS A 7 -18.73 6.29 8.00
N GLN A 8 -19.15 5.54 9.02
CA GLN A 8 -18.94 4.10 9.08
C GLN A 8 -19.77 3.35 8.04
N LEU A 9 -21.03 3.77 7.80
CA LEU A 9 -21.87 3.18 6.75
C LEU A 9 -21.28 3.42 5.35
N LEU A 10 -20.77 4.62 5.07
CA LEU A 10 -20.12 4.91 3.79
C LEU A 10 -18.82 4.12 3.60
N HIS A 11 -18.01 3.98 4.65
CA HIS A 11 -16.84 3.10 4.61
C HIS A 11 -17.21 1.63 4.43
N PHE A 12 -18.33 1.20 5.02
CA PHE A 12 -18.88 -0.14 4.81
C PHE A 12 -19.25 -0.34 3.34
N TYR A 13 -20.01 0.59 2.75
CA TYR A 13 -20.37 0.56 1.33
C TYR A 13 -19.14 0.44 0.41
N ALA A 14 -18.10 1.25 0.64
CA ALA A 14 -16.87 1.22 -0.17
C ALA A 14 -16.10 -0.12 -0.10
N ARG A 15 -16.38 -0.94 0.92
CA ARG A 15 -15.76 -2.26 1.12
C ARG A 15 -16.68 -3.41 0.69
N MET A 16 -17.93 -3.14 0.33
CA MET A 16 -18.85 -4.16 -0.15
C MET A 16 -18.39 -4.68 -1.53
N PRO A 17 -18.60 -5.97 -1.84
CA PRO A 17 -18.44 -6.49 -3.19
C PRO A 17 -19.30 -5.71 -4.21
N GLU A 18 -18.79 -5.54 -5.42
CA GLU A 18 -19.44 -4.76 -6.49
C GLU A 18 -20.91 -5.16 -6.76
N PRO A 19 -21.29 -6.46 -6.81
CA PRO A 19 -22.70 -6.83 -7.00
C PRO A 19 -23.62 -6.32 -5.89
N LEU A 20 -23.13 -6.32 -4.64
CA LEU A 20 -23.91 -5.82 -3.50
C LEU A 20 -23.94 -4.29 -3.45
N GLN A 21 -22.92 -3.61 -3.98
CA GLN A 21 -22.95 -2.17 -4.15
C GLN A 21 -24.02 -1.75 -5.17
N GLN A 22 -24.11 -2.48 -6.29
CA GLN A 22 -25.13 -2.24 -7.32
C GLN A 22 -26.54 -2.44 -6.75
N GLU A 23 -26.78 -3.54 -6.04
CA GLU A 23 -28.07 -3.79 -5.38
C GLU A 23 -28.42 -2.71 -4.34
N ALA A 24 -27.43 -2.27 -3.54
CA ALA A 24 -27.64 -1.20 -2.57
C ALA A 24 -27.98 0.14 -3.26
N LEU A 25 -27.40 0.43 -4.43
CA LEU A 25 -27.74 1.61 -5.22
C LEU A 25 -29.16 1.53 -5.77
N GLU A 26 -29.57 0.40 -6.33
CA GLU A 26 -30.94 0.19 -6.84
C GLU A 26 -31.98 0.43 -5.74
N LYS A 27 -31.79 -0.19 -4.57
CA LYS A 27 -32.66 0.02 -3.39
C LYS A 27 -32.63 1.45 -2.88
N THR A 28 -31.49 2.14 -3.03
CA THR A 28 -31.38 3.56 -2.68
C THR A 28 -32.25 4.41 -3.59
N PHE A 29 -32.30 4.12 -4.89
CA PHE A 29 -33.19 4.82 -5.82
C PHE A 29 -34.66 4.59 -5.50
N GLU A 30 -35.07 3.34 -5.26
CA GLU A 30 -36.44 3.01 -4.86
C GLU A 30 -36.86 3.78 -3.61
N ARG A 31 -35.98 3.78 -2.59
CA ARG A 31 -36.20 4.48 -1.33
C ARG A 31 -36.24 5.99 -1.51
N PHE A 32 -35.37 6.53 -2.37
CA PHE A 32 -35.36 7.96 -2.71
C PHE A 32 -36.68 8.40 -3.33
N TYR A 33 -37.25 7.63 -4.27
CA TYR A 33 -38.53 7.99 -4.88
C TYR A 33 -39.69 7.89 -3.90
N THR A 34 -39.65 6.94 -2.97
CA THR A 34 -40.65 6.88 -1.88
C THR A 34 -40.55 8.10 -0.97
N LEU A 35 -39.34 8.49 -0.57
CA LEU A 35 -39.11 9.69 0.25
C LEU A 35 -39.48 10.97 -0.49
N LYS A 36 -39.14 11.08 -1.78
CA LYS A 36 -39.48 12.21 -2.63
C LYS A 36 -40.99 12.42 -2.72
N SER A 37 -41.77 11.34 -2.84
CA SER A 37 -43.24 11.42 -2.88
C SER A 37 -43.87 11.89 -1.55
N ARG A 38 -43.15 11.71 -0.44
CA ARG A 38 -43.59 12.06 0.92
C ARG A 38 -42.81 13.23 1.51
N ASN A 39 -42.10 14.00 0.67
CA ASN A 39 -41.19 15.05 1.12
C ASN A 39 -41.98 16.27 1.64
N THR A 40 -42.53 16.14 2.85
CA THR A 40 -43.25 17.20 3.56
C THR A 40 -42.31 18.28 4.09
N GLU A 41 -41.03 17.98 4.23
CA GLU A 41 -40.01 18.84 4.86
C GLU A 41 -39.27 19.75 3.86
N GLY A 42 -39.56 19.64 2.55
CA GLY A 42 -38.92 20.48 1.53
C GLY A 42 -37.42 20.24 1.38
N LEU A 43 -36.92 19.06 1.78
CA LEU A 43 -35.50 18.73 1.72
C LEU A 43 -34.96 18.75 0.28
N ASN A 44 -33.74 19.24 0.14
CA ASN A 44 -33.02 19.25 -1.14
C ASN A 44 -32.80 17.82 -1.65
N ARG A 45 -32.84 17.67 -2.98
CA ARG A 45 -32.71 16.38 -3.68
C ARG A 45 -31.51 15.56 -3.22
N SER A 46 -30.36 16.20 -3.03
CA SER A 46 -29.12 15.56 -2.58
C SER A 46 -29.22 15.01 -1.16
N MET A 47 -29.88 15.73 -0.26
CA MET A 47 -30.07 15.31 1.13
C MET A 47 -31.04 14.12 1.23
N LEU A 48 -32.12 14.15 0.46
CA LEU A 48 -33.05 13.01 0.37
C LEU A 48 -32.36 11.75 -0.15
N TYR A 49 -31.53 11.90 -1.19
CA TYR A 49 -30.76 10.79 -1.72
C TYR A 49 -29.75 10.25 -0.70
N HIS A 50 -29.06 11.15 0.00
CA HIS A 50 -28.12 10.76 1.06
C HIS A 50 -28.82 10.03 2.21
N GLN A 51 -29.98 10.51 2.66
CA GLN A 51 -30.79 9.83 3.68
C GLN A 51 -31.27 8.45 3.20
N ALA A 52 -31.73 8.35 1.95
CA ALA A 52 -32.12 7.07 1.37
C ALA A 52 -30.95 6.07 1.38
N LEU A 53 -29.75 6.53 0.99
CA LEU A 53 -28.55 5.71 0.98
C LEU A 53 -28.18 5.22 2.37
N LEU A 54 -28.13 6.12 3.36
CA LEU A 54 -27.78 5.76 4.73
C LEU A 54 -28.77 4.74 5.31
N PHE A 55 -30.07 4.92 5.05
CA PHE A 55 -31.10 3.99 5.49
C PHE A 55 -30.91 2.60 4.91
N VAL A 56 -30.63 2.50 3.61
CA VAL A 56 -30.38 1.20 2.95
C VAL A 56 -29.13 0.55 3.53
N LEU A 57 -28.04 1.30 3.71
CA LEU A 57 -26.79 0.78 4.27
C LEU A 57 -26.93 0.30 5.70
N GLU A 58 -27.72 1.01 6.52
CA GLU A 58 -28.01 0.61 7.90
C GLU A 58 -28.74 -0.74 7.94
N ASN A 59 -29.75 -0.94 7.08
CA ASN A 59 -30.44 -2.23 6.98
C ASN A 59 -29.51 -3.37 6.55
N TYR A 60 -28.61 -3.13 5.60
CA TYR A 60 -27.60 -4.13 5.21
C TYR A 60 -26.64 -4.45 6.36
N TYR A 61 -26.20 -3.42 7.09
CA TYR A 61 -25.34 -3.61 8.24
C TYR A 61 -26.04 -4.41 9.35
N ASP A 62 -27.30 -4.09 9.64
CA ASP A 62 -28.09 -4.75 10.67
C ASP A 62 -28.42 -6.19 10.30
N THR A 63 -28.79 -6.47 9.05
CA THR A 63 -29.03 -7.85 8.59
C THR A 63 -27.77 -8.71 8.67
N LEU A 64 -26.60 -8.17 8.34
CA LEU A 64 -25.32 -8.87 8.47
C LEU A 64 -24.88 -9.05 9.92
N THR A 65 -25.07 -8.04 10.76
CA THR A 65 -24.70 -8.15 12.18
C THR A 65 -25.66 -9.03 12.95
N ILE A 66 -26.98 -8.90 12.78
CA ILE A 66 -27.99 -9.75 13.42
C ILE A 66 -27.90 -11.19 12.88
N GLY A 67 -27.67 -11.36 11.57
CA GLY A 67 -27.44 -12.66 10.95
C GLY A 67 -26.16 -13.35 11.44
N SER A 68 -25.08 -12.60 11.66
CA SER A 68 -23.81 -13.15 12.17
C SER A 68 -23.84 -13.42 13.68
N VAL A 69 -24.56 -12.64 14.49
CA VAL A 69 -24.71 -12.87 15.94
C VAL A 69 -25.38 -14.21 16.24
N LYS A 70 -26.32 -14.67 15.40
CA LYS A 70 -26.99 -15.97 15.57
C LYS A 70 -26.19 -17.18 15.08
N LYS A 71 -25.26 -17.03 14.14
CA LYS A 71 -24.53 -18.17 13.54
C LYS A 71 -23.05 -18.28 13.95
N ASN A 72 -22.38 -17.19 14.33
CA ASN A 72 -20.93 -17.14 14.27
C ASN A 72 -20.17 -17.06 15.61
N SER A 73 -20.76 -17.30 16.78
CA SER A 73 -19.97 -17.17 18.02
C SER A 73 -18.78 -18.14 18.06
N ARG A 74 -18.97 -19.42 17.66
CA ARG A 74 -17.87 -20.41 17.62
C ARG A 74 -16.94 -20.28 16.41
N GLU A 75 -17.46 -19.93 15.23
CA GLU A 75 -16.63 -19.80 14.02
C GLU A 75 -15.81 -18.51 13.99
N LEU A 76 -16.34 -17.38 14.51
CA LEU A 76 -15.56 -16.15 14.62
C LEU A 76 -14.39 -16.32 15.58
N ASP A 77 -14.56 -17.01 16.70
CA ASP A 77 -13.45 -17.28 17.63
C ASP A 77 -12.34 -18.10 16.96
N SER A 78 -12.70 -19.14 16.19
CA SER A 78 -11.75 -19.94 15.41
C SER A 78 -11.07 -19.13 14.30
N LEU A 79 -11.79 -18.23 13.63
CA LEU A 79 -11.24 -17.38 12.57
C LEU A 79 -10.34 -16.28 13.14
N ASN A 80 -10.66 -15.74 14.33
CA ASN A 80 -9.85 -14.75 15.03
C ASN A 80 -8.55 -15.38 15.56
N GLU A 81 -8.60 -16.61 16.07
CA GLU A 81 -7.43 -17.41 16.43
C GLU A 81 -6.51 -17.62 15.22
N LYS A 82 -7.08 -18.04 14.08
CA LYS A 82 -6.34 -18.20 12.81
C LYS A 82 -5.75 -16.88 12.30
N ASN A 83 -6.51 -15.79 12.34
CA ASN A 83 -6.02 -14.46 11.95
C ASN A 83 -4.93 -13.94 12.90
N LYS A 84 -5.04 -14.16 14.21
CA LYS A 84 -3.97 -13.82 15.18
C LYS A 84 -2.69 -14.62 14.92
N LEU A 85 -2.80 -15.91 14.59
CA LEU A 85 -1.65 -16.74 14.21
C LEU A 85 -1.00 -16.26 12.91
N GLN A 86 -1.80 -15.94 11.88
CA GLN A 86 -1.29 -15.37 10.63
C GLN A 86 -0.63 -14.01 10.86
N LEU A 87 -1.24 -13.10 11.63
CA LEU A 87 -0.66 -11.81 11.99
C LEU A 87 0.67 -11.98 12.75
N LYS A 88 0.79 -12.96 13.65
CA LYS A 88 2.08 -13.29 14.30
C LYS A 88 3.12 -13.79 13.29
N MET A 89 2.73 -14.49 12.23
CA MET A 89 3.63 -14.90 11.14
C MET A 89 4.03 -13.70 10.27
N PHE A 90 3.13 -12.74 10.03
CA PHE A 90 3.41 -11.50 9.30
C PHE A 90 4.21 -10.48 10.12
N ASP A 91 4.04 -10.39 11.44
CA ASP A 91 4.89 -9.55 12.29
C ASP A 91 6.31 -10.12 12.41
N LYS A 92 6.48 -11.44 12.37
CA LYS A 92 7.81 -12.06 12.17
C LYS A 92 8.40 -11.78 10.79
N SER A 93 7.57 -11.40 9.82
CA SER A 93 7.99 -10.96 8.48
C SER A 93 8.35 -9.47 8.40
N LYS A 94 8.32 -8.72 9.53
CA LYS A 94 9.00 -7.42 9.63
C LYS A 94 10.51 -7.63 9.47
N LYS A 95 10.90 -7.63 8.20
CA LYS A 95 12.14 -7.12 7.64
C LYS A 95 13.34 -7.30 8.57
N ARG A 96 13.96 -8.48 8.51
CA ARG A 96 15.41 -8.50 8.35
C ARG A 96 15.71 -7.80 7.02
N SER A 97 15.72 -6.47 7.01
CA SER A 97 16.38 -5.75 5.95
C SER A 97 17.83 -6.27 5.95
N PRO A 98 18.35 -6.80 4.84
CA PRO A 98 19.75 -7.14 4.78
C PRO A 98 20.52 -5.83 4.70
N GLN A 99 20.64 -5.14 5.83
CA GLN A 99 21.51 -3.97 6.04
C GLN A 99 22.95 -4.28 5.58
N LYS A 100 23.31 -5.57 5.54
CA LYS A 100 24.56 -6.08 4.99
C LYS A 100 24.73 -5.84 3.49
N ARG A 101 23.68 -5.97 2.64
CA ARG A 101 23.85 -5.97 1.16
C ARG A 101 23.95 -4.57 0.56
N SER A 102 23.24 -3.58 1.12
CA SER A 102 23.39 -2.17 0.71
C SER A 102 24.75 -1.62 1.13
N LYS A 103 25.20 -1.91 2.36
CA LYS A 103 26.53 -1.52 2.84
C LYS A 103 27.66 -2.13 2.01
N LEU A 104 27.50 -3.39 1.56
CA LEU A 104 28.51 -4.05 0.72
C LEU A 104 28.61 -3.41 -0.67
N LEU A 105 27.51 -2.89 -1.22
CA LEU A 105 27.51 -2.23 -2.53
C LEU A 105 28.01 -0.80 -2.46
N ASP A 106 27.81 -0.10 -1.33
CA ASP A 106 28.44 1.19 -1.08
C ASP A 106 29.98 1.10 -1.10
N GLN A 107 30.57 -0.01 -0.64
CA GLN A 107 32.03 -0.24 -0.70
C GLN A 107 32.59 -0.32 -2.12
N TYR A 108 31.78 -0.75 -3.08
CA TYR A 108 32.16 -0.87 -4.48
C TYR A 108 31.59 0.26 -5.34
N ALA A 109 30.97 1.29 -4.74
CA ALA A 109 30.39 2.42 -5.45
C ALA A 109 31.39 3.15 -6.37
N PRO A 110 32.64 3.44 -5.96
CA PRO A 110 33.63 4.06 -6.85
C PRO A 110 33.99 3.16 -8.03
N LEU A 111 34.15 1.85 -7.79
CA LEU A 111 34.47 0.88 -8.83
C LEU A 111 33.34 0.74 -9.86
N ILE A 112 32.09 0.71 -9.40
CA ILE A 112 30.90 0.67 -10.28
C ILE A 112 30.82 1.94 -11.14
N TYR A 113 31.14 3.10 -10.56
CA TYR A 113 31.19 4.36 -11.28
C TYR A 113 32.28 4.35 -12.36
N GLN A 114 33.52 3.95 -12.01
CA GLN A 114 34.63 3.85 -12.97
C GLN A 114 34.32 2.90 -14.13
N LEU A 115 33.79 1.70 -13.83
CA LEU A 115 33.43 0.75 -14.88
C LEU A 115 32.34 1.29 -15.82
N LYS A 116 31.47 2.17 -15.32
CA LYS A 116 30.35 2.69 -16.09
C LYS A 116 30.70 3.95 -16.90
N GLU A 117 31.36 4.93 -16.29
CA GLU A 117 31.66 6.23 -16.91
C GLU A 117 33.03 6.22 -17.61
N GLU A 118 34.05 5.59 -17.03
CA GLU A 118 35.42 5.59 -17.60
C GLU A 118 35.59 4.46 -18.63
N ASN A 119 35.08 3.26 -18.32
CA ASN A 119 35.21 2.10 -19.21
C ASN A 119 33.99 1.85 -20.12
N GLY A 120 32.94 2.68 -20.01
CA GLY A 120 31.74 2.60 -20.85
C GLY A 120 30.94 1.30 -20.76
N GLN A 121 31.13 0.48 -19.72
CA GLN A 121 30.54 -0.86 -19.66
C GLN A 121 29.01 -0.83 -19.46
N SER A 122 28.34 -1.84 -20.02
CA SER A 122 26.92 -2.08 -19.75
C SER A 122 26.70 -2.66 -18.34
N TYR A 123 25.52 -2.43 -17.76
CA TYR A 123 25.20 -2.98 -16.42
C TYR A 123 25.32 -4.50 -16.35
N SER A 124 25.06 -5.22 -17.45
CA SER A 124 25.27 -6.66 -17.53
C SER A 124 26.75 -7.03 -17.38
N GLN A 125 27.64 -6.31 -18.06
CA GLN A 125 29.10 -6.51 -17.96
C GLN A 125 29.61 -6.18 -16.56
N ILE A 126 29.10 -5.11 -15.94
CA ILE A 126 29.43 -4.75 -14.55
C ILE A 126 29.00 -5.87 -13.58
N CYS A 127 27.82 -6.46 -13.76
CA CYS A 127 27.38 -7.60 -12.93
C CYS A 127 28.33 -8.81 -13.07
N HIS A 128 28.72 -9.14 -14.31
CA HIS A 128 29.67 -10.23 -14.57
C HIS A 128 31.04 -9.96 -13.97
N TYR A 129 31.52 -8.71 -14.07
CA TYR A 129 32.79 -8.29 -13.49
C TYR A 129 32.76 -8.41 -11.97
N LEU A 130 31.71 -7.91 -11.31
CA LEU A 130 31.56 -8.00 -9.84
C LEU A 130 31.46 -9.46 -9.37
N ALA A 131 30.79 -10.32 -10.13
CA ALA A 131 30.70 -11.75 -9.83
C ALA A 131 32.06 -12.46 -9.98
N LYS A 132 32.84 -12.15 -11.02
CA LYS A 132 34.14 -12.78 -11.29
C LYS A 132 35.26 -12.27 -10.38
N SER A 133 35.37 -10.95 -10.22
CA SER A 133 36.48 -10.30 -9.52
C SER A 133 36.30 -10.22 -8.00
N LYS A 134 35.06 -9.98 -7.53
CA LYS A 134 34.74 -9.73 -6.11
C LYS A 134 33.82 -10.79 -5.50
N LYS A 135 33.51 -11.86 -6.24
CA LYS A 135 32.56 -12.93 -5.83
C LYS A 135 31.18 -12.38 -5.41
N LEU A 136 30.82 -11.20 -5.91
CA LEU A 136 29.59 -10.50 -5.54
C LEU A 136 28.53 -10.71 -6.61
N LYS A 137 27.51 -11.50 -6.31
CA LYS A 137 26.36 -11.69 -7.20
C LYS A 137 25.35 -10.57 -6.99
N VAL A 138 25.15 -9.73 -8.00
CA VAL A 138 24.21 -8.61 -7.98
C VAL A 138 23.39 -8.64 -9.25
N ASP A 139 22.09 -8.39 -9.12
CA ASP A 139 21.19 -8.35 -10.27
C ASP A 139 21.35 -7.04 -11.04
N ARG A 140 21.26 -7.13 -12.37
CA ARG A 140 21.33 -5.97 -13.29
C ARG A 140 20.32 -4.89 -12.92
N THR A 141 19.09 -5.28 -12.61
CA THR A 141 18.00 -4.37 -12.23
C THR A 141 18.33 -3.63 -10.94
N TYR A 142 19.02 -4.29 -10.00
CA TYR A 142 19.44 -3.70 -8.75
C TYR A 142 20.54 -2.65 -8.94
N ILE A 143 21.55 -2.94 -9.79
CA ILE A 143 22.59 -1.96 -10.13
C ILE A 143 21.97 -0.76 -10.84
N CYS A 144 21.10 -0.98 -11.83
CA CYS A 144 20.42 0.10 -12.54
C CYS A 144 19.64 1.03 -11.59
N LYS A 145 18.94 0.46 -10.61
CA LYS A 145 18.15 1.21 -9.63
C LYS A 145 19.02 2.06 -8.68
N ILE A 146 20.22 1.59 -8.33
CA ILE A 146 21.09 2.24 -7.35
C ILE A 146 22.11 3.17 -8.00
N TYR A 147 22.41 2.97 -9.28
CA TYR A 147 23.40 3.74 -10.01
C TYR A 147 23.25 5.27 -9.89
N PRO A 148 22.05 5.88 -9.98
CA PRO A 148 21.90 7.32 -9.81
C PRO A 148 22.42 7.82 -8.45
N LYS A 149 22.21 7.03 -7.38
CA LYS A 149 22.71 7.36 -6.04
C LYS A 149 24.22 7.18 -5.92
N ILE A 150 24.78 6.18 -6.61
CA ILE A 150 26.23 5.97 -6.67
C ILE A 150 26.91 7.14 -7.39
N LYS A 151 26.35 7.55 -8.54
CA LYS A 151 26.83 8.67 -9.34
C LYS A 151 26.87 9.95 -8.51
N GLN A 152 25.74 10.31 -7.88
CA GLN A 152 25.65 11.49 -7.02
C GLN A 152 26.67 11.45 -5.88
N LYS A 153 26.78 10.34 -5.14
CA LYS A 153 27.76 10.22 -4.05
C LYS A 153 29.21 10.40 -4.50
N VAL A 154 29.58 9.84 -5.66
CA VAL A 154 30.96 9.93 -6.18
C VAL A 154 31.25 11.34 -6.70
N GLU A 155 30.28 11.99 -7.33
CA GLU A 155 30.39 13.39 -7.77
C GLU A 155 30.50 14.34 -6.57
N ASP A 156 29.69 14.14 -5.53
CA ASP A 156 29.76 14.90 -4.27
C ASP A 156 31.14 14.75 -3.62
N LEU A 157 31.68 13.52 -3.56
CA LEU A 157 33.04 13.27 -3.02
C LEU A 157 34.13 13.95 -3.87
N LYS A 158 34.01 13.93 -5.20
CA LYS A 158 34.93 14.64 -6.10
C LYS A 158 34.87 16.15 -5.86
N ALA A 159 33.68 16.72 -5.72
CA ALA A 159 33.50 18.15 -5.45
C ALA A 159 34.13 18.58 -4.12
N ILE A 160 33.98 17.77 -3.06
CA ILE A 160 34.61 18.01 -1.75
C ILE A 160 36.14 17.99 -1.88
N SER A 161 36.71 16.98 -2.56
CA SER A 161 38.17 16.89 -2.75
C SER A 161 38.76 18.06 -3.57
N LEU A 162 37.98 18.66 -4.47
CA LEU A 162 38.40 19.82 -5.26
C LEU A 162 38.37 21.11 -4.41
N GLN A 163 37.45 21.21 -3.45
CA GLN A 163 37.38 22.32 -2.50
C GLN A 163 38.52 22.28 -1.48
N GLU A 164 38.92 21.10 -1.01
CA GLU A 164 40.05 20.96 -0.08
C GLU A 164 41.40 21.28 -0.74
N ASN A 165 41.57 20.93 -2.03
CA ASN A 165 42.78 21.23 -2.79
C ASN A 165 42.89 22.67 -3.30
N SER A 166 41.84 23.49 -3.16
CA SER A 166 41.85 24.91 -3.56
C SER A 166 42.01 25.87 -2.37
N ILE A 167 42.20 25.32 -1.15
CA ILE A 167 42.46 26.07 0.09
C ILE A 167 43.97 26.05 0.44
N PHE A 168 44.83 25.43 -0.39
CA PHE A 168 46.29 25.51 -0.31
C PHE A 168 46.88 26.27 -1.50
#